data_AF-A0A7Z9XIQ2-F1
#
_entry.id   AF-A0A7Z9XIQ2-F1
#
_cell.length_a   1.000
_cell.length_b   1.000
_cell.length_c   1.000
_cell.angle_alpha   90.00
_cell.angle_beta   90.00
_cell.angle_gamma   90.00
#
_symmetry.space_group_name_H-M   'P 1'
#
loop_
_entity.id
_entity.type
_entity.pdbx_description
1 polymer ?
#
loop_
_entity_poly.entity_id
_entity_poly.type
_entity_poly.pdbx_seq_one_letter_code
_entity_poly.pdbx_strand_id
1 'polypeptide(L)'
;MAEGLYGELAVVSGSCHPQLANEICDYLRIRPTPMHIRKFPNENIFVQIKQSVRGKDVFLIQPLGRPVNDMVMELLIAIDALHRDSAGRITAVVPYYAYGRTDKKDQPRV
;
A
#
# COMPACT_ATOMS: atom_id res chain seq x y z
N MET A 1 -9.80 3.38 -24.91
CA MET A 1 -9.00 3.41 -23.66
C MET A 1 -8.05 2.23 -23.76
N ALA A 2 -6.75 2.40 -23.51
CA ALA A 2 -5.81 1.29 -23.67
C ALA A 2 -6.25 0.12 -22.78
N GLU A 3 -6.62 -1.01 -23.40
CA GLU A 3 -6.85 -2.26 -22.69
C GLU A 3 -5.50 -2.70 -22.11
N GLY A 4 -5.26 -2.33 -20.85
CA GLY A 4 -4.19 -2.91 -20.08
C GLY A 4 -4.45 -4.39 -19.86
N LEU A 5 -3.38 -5.15 -19.60
CA LEU A 5 -3.45 -6.59 -19.24
C LEU A 5 -4.35 -6.87 -18.01
N TYR A 6 -4.70 -5.83 -17.26
CA TYR A 6 -5.45 -5.87 -16.00
C TYR A 6 -6.71 -5.02 -16.10
N GLY A 7 -7.68 -5.27 -15.22
CA GLY A 7 -8.94 -4.54 -15.16
C GLY A 7 -8.80 -3.09 -14.70
N GLU A 8 -9.90 -2.51 -14.25
CA GLU A 8 -9.97 -1.10 -13.84
C GLU A 8 -8.90 -0.71 -12.80
N LEU A 9 -8.43 0.53 -12.88
CA LEU A 9 -7.50 1.12 -11.92
C LEU A 9 -8.15 1.22 -10.54
N ALA A 10 -7.45 0.76 -9.51
CA ALA A 10 -7.85 0.90 -8.11
C ALA A 10 -6.70 1.51 -7.31
N VAL A 11 -6.97 2.57 -6.55
CA VAL A 11 -5.99 3.17 -5.63
C VAL A 11 -6.41 2.87 -4.20
N VAL A 12 -5.52 2.28 -3.42
CA VAL A 12 -5.67 2.08 -1.97
C VAL A 12 -4.54 2.80 -1.25
N SER A 13 -4.77 3.18 0.00
CA SER A 13 -3.76 3.89 0.81
C SER A 13 -3.64 3.26 2.17
N GLY A 14 -2.40 3.08 2.63
CA GLY A 14 -2.16 2.77 4.03
C GLY A 14 -2.31 3.99 4.95
N SER A 15 -1.98 3.83 6.22
CA SER A 15 -2.26 4.78 7.28
C SER A 15 -1.23 5.91 7.41
N CYS A 16 -0.04 5.78 6.79
CA CYS A 16 1.06 6.72 7.01
C CYS A 16 0.75 8.15 6.53
N HIS A 17 0.11 8.29 5.36
CA HIS A 17 -0.18 9.61 4.78
C HIS A 17 -1.42 9.58 3.87
N PRO A 18 -2.64 9.40 4.41
CA PRO A 18 -3.87 9.30 3.62
C PRO A 18 -4.14 10.54 2.76
N GLN A 19 -3.74 11.72 3.23
CA GLN A 19 -3.88 12.97 2.49
C GLN A 19 -3.17 12.94 1.13
N LEU A 20 -1.94 12.40 1.05
CA LEU A 20 -1.21 12.30 -0.21
C LEU A 20 -1.94 11.40 -1.21
N ALA A 21 -2.52 10.30 -0.73
CA ALA A 21 -3.31 9.41 -1.58
C ALA A 21 -4.59 10.07 -2.08
N ASN A 22 -5.25 10.89 -1.25
CA ASN A 22 -6.41 11.68 -1.68
C ASN A 22 -6.02 12.71 -2.74
N GLU A 23 -4.93 13.46 -2.55
CA GLU A 23 -4.42 14.41 -3.54
C GLU A 23 -4.08 13.75 -4.88
N ILE A 24 -3.49 12.55 -4.86
CA ILE A 24 -3.24 11.74 -6.06
C ILE A 24 -4.56 11.33 -6.72
N CYS A 25 -5.54 10.85 -5.95
CA CYS A 25 -6.85 10.46 -6.48
C CYS A 25 -7.59 11.66 -7.10
N ASP A 26 -7.54 12.83 -6.46
CA ASP A 26 -8.15 14.06 -6.93
C ASP A 26 -7.53 14.52 -8.25
N TYR A 27 -6.20 14.49 -8.34
CA TYR A 27 -5.48 14.78 -9.58
C TYR A 27 -5.88 13.84 -10.72
N LEU A 28 -6.02 12.54 -10.42
CA LEU A 28 -6.43 11.52 -11.38
C LEU A 28 -7.94 11.49 -11.65
N ARG A 29 -8.74 12.27 -10.90
CA ARG A 29 -10.22 12.29 -10.93
C ARG A 29 -10.86 10.93 -10.70
N ILE A 30 -10.30 10.15 -9.78
CA ILE A 30 -10.83 8.84 -9.37
C ILE A 30 -11.18 8.84 -7.88
N ARG A 31 -11.98 7.87 -7.46
CA ARG A 31 -12.25 7.65 -6.03
C ARG A 31 -11.30 6.60 -5.47
N PRO A 32 -10.71 6.81 -4.28
CA PRO A 32 -9.91 5.78 -3.62
C PRO A 32 -10.81 4.58 -3.27
N THR A 33 -10.27 3.38 -3.45
CA THR A 33 -10.87 2.15 -2.98
C THR A 33 -10.77 2.13 -1.45
N PRO A 34 -11.90 2.05 -0.73
CA PRO A 34 -11.88 2.14 0.73
C PRO A 34 -11.18 0.93 1.35
N MET A 35 -10.29 1.20 2.31
CA MET A 35 -9.60 0.20 3.10
C MET A 35 -9.71 0.58 4.58
N HIS A 36 -9.96 -0.40 5.44
CA HIS A 36 -9.98 -0.22 6.88
C HIS A 36 -8.71 -0.82 7.48
N ILE A 37 -7.98 0.01 8.20
CA ILE A 37 -6.78 -0.39 8.93
C ILE A 37 -7.00 -0.11 10.41
N ARG A 38 -6.63 -1.08 11.25
CA ARG A 38 -6.69 -0.93 12.70
C ARG A 38 -5.49 -1.61 13.34
N LYS A 39 -4.87 -0.94 14.32
CA LYS A 39 -3.90 -1.56 15.23
C LYS A 39 -4.62 -2.07 16.48
N PHE A 40 -4.40 -3.33 16.85
CA PHE A 40 -4.93 -3.93 18.06
C PHE A 40 -4.07 -3.55 19.29
N PRO A 41 -4.58 -3.68 20.53
CA PRO A 41 -3.81 -3.41 21.74
C PRO A 41 -2.55 -4.27 21.94
N ASN A 42 -2.46 -5.41 21.23
CA ASN A 42 -1.25 -6.25 21.19
C ASN A 42 -0.32 -5.88 20.02
N GLU A 43 -0.48 -4.68 19.46
CA GLU A 43 0.29 -4.11 18.36
C GLU A 43 0.11 -4.78 16.98
N ASN A 44 -0.73 -5.81 16.86
CA ASN A 44 -1.02 -6.44 15.58
C ASN A 44 -1.81 -5.48 14.67
N ILE A 45 -1.49 -5.51 13.37
CA ILE A 45 -2.17 -4.69 12.36
C ILE A 45 -3.22 -5.54 11.63
N PHE A 46 -4.42 -5.01 11.53
CA PHE A 46 -5.52 -5.56 10.75
C PHE A 46 -5.76 -4.70 9.52
N VAL A 47 -5.92 -5.34 8.36
CA VAL A 47 -6.27 -4.69 7.10
C VAL A 47 -7.48 -5.38 6.51
N GLN A 48 -8.46 -4.59 6.07
CA GLN A 48 -9.64 -5.07 5.35
C GLN A 48 -9.95 -4.16 4.17
N ILE A 49 -9.95 -4.74 2.97
CA ILE A 49 -10.40 -4.06 1.75
C ILE A 49 -11.93 -4.03 1.76
N LYS A 50 -12.54 -2.85 1.59
CA LYS A 50 -14.01 -2.68 1.70
C LYS A 50 -14.76 -2.80 0.38
N GLN A 51 -14.04 -2.96 -0.73
CA GLN A 51 -14.59 -3.14 -2.06
C GLN A 51 -13.69 -4.11 -2.86
N SER A 52 -14.29 -5.03 -3.63
CA SER A 52 -13.48 -6.02 -4.34
C SER A 52 -12.53 -5.38 -5.36
N VAL A 53 -11.32 -5.93 -5.39
CA VAL A 53 -10.22 -5.60 -6.30
C VAL A 53 -9.89 -6.75 -7.27
N ARG A 54 -10.74 -7.78 -7.34
CA ARG A 54 -10.53 -8.94 -8.22
C ARG A 54 -10.25 -8.50 -9.66
N GLY A 55 -9.10 -8.92 -10.20
CA GLY A 55 -8.66 -8.64 -11.56
C GLY A 55 -8.24 -7.19 -11.83
N LYS A 56 -8.35 -6.28 -10.85
CA LYS A 56 -8.00 -4.85 -11.00
C LYS A 56 -6.50 -4.60 -10.99
N ASP A 57 -6.12 -3.45 -11.55
CA ASP A 57 -4.77 -2.90 -11.45
C ASP A 57 -4.67 -2.02 -10.20
N VAL A 58 -4.08 -2.56 -9.13
CA VAL A 58 -4.08 -1.92 -7.81
C VAL A 58 -2.79 -1.16 -7.55
N PHE A 59 -2.91 0.11 -7.19
CA PHE A 59 -1.82 0.93 -6.68
C PHE A 59 -2.00 1.15 -5.18
N LEU A 60 -1.05 0.63 -4.39
CA LEU A 60 -1.03 0.79 -2.94
C LEU A 60 -0.04 1.89 -2.55
N ILE A 61 -0.58 3.02 -2.10
CA ILE A 61 0.22 4.17 -1.66
C ILE A 61 0.54 4.01 -0.17
N GLN A 62 1.82 3.80 0.14
CA GLN A 62 2.28 3.61 1.50
C GLN A 62 3.70 4.16 1.70
N PRO A 63 3.84 5.39 2.19
CA PRO A 63 5.11 5.87 2.72
C PRO A 63 5.55 5.05 3.93
N LEU A 64 6.84 4.80 4.08
CA LEU A 64 7.41 4.10 5.23
C LEU A 64 7.85 5.09 6.32
N GLY A 65 6.92 5.97 6.74
CA GLY A 65 7.16 6.99 7.77
C GLY A 65 7.23 6.42 9.19
N ARG A 66 7.22 7.29 10.23
CA ARG A 66 7.26 6.82 11.63
C ARG A 66 5.86 6.38 12.11
N PRO A 67 5.73 5.21 12.79
CA PRO A 67 6.76 4.21 13.10
C PRO A 67 7.12 3.32 11.90
N VAL A 68 8.39 3.25 11.52
CA VAL A 68 8.85 2.62 10.27
C VAL A 68 8.46 1.15 10.16
N ASN A 69 8.71 0.37 11.21
CA ASN A 69 8.43 -1.06 11.20
C ASN A 69 6.93 -1.35 11.05
N ASP A 70 6.09 -0.53 11.68
CA ASP A 70 4.65 -0.64 11.55
C ASP A 70 4.23 -0.36 10.10
N MET A 71 4.80 0.66 9.46
CA MET A 71 4.46 1.00 8.07
C MET A 71 4.92 -0.08 7.08
N VAL A 72 6.07 -0.72 7.34
CA VAL A 72 6.55 -1.89 6.58
C VAL A 72 5.60 -3.08 6.77
N MET A 73 5.24 -3.40 8.01
CA MET A 73 4.32 -4.51 8.29
C MET A 73 2.94 -4.27 7.71
N GLU A 74 2.41 -3.05 7.82
CA GLU A 74 1.14 -2.66 7.22
C GLU A 74 1.16 -2.79 5.69
N LEU A 75 2.25 -2.37 5.03
CA LEU A 75 2.44 -2.56 3.58
C LEU A 75 2.32 -4.04 3.21
N LEU A 76 3.05 -4.91 3.91
CA LEU A 76 3.09 -6.35 3.62
C LEU A 76 1.72 -7.01 3.86
N ILE A 77 1.05 -6.66 4.96
CA ILE A 77 -0.29 -7.19 5.28
C ILE A 77 -1.33 -6.70 4.25
N ALA A 78 -1.24 -5.44 3.81
CA ALA A 78 -2.12 -4.91 2.76
C ALA A 78 -1.87 -5.60 1.41
N ILE A 79 -0.62 -5.86 1.03
CA ILE A 79 -0.29 -6.65 -0.18
C ILE A 79 -0.87 -8.06 -0.08
N ASP A 80 -0.74 -8.75 1.06
CA ASP A 80 -1.34 -10.08 1.26
C ASP A 80 -2.87 -10.03 1.14
N ALA A 81 -3.54 -9.04 1.75
CA ALA A 81 -4.98 -8.88 1.63
C ALA A 81 -5.43 -8.64 0.18
N LEU A 82 -4.71 -7.79 -0.57
CA LEU A 82 -4.98 -7.51 -1.99
C LEU A 82 -4.78 -8.76 -2.87
N HIS A 83 -3.72 -9.51 -2.59
CA HIS A 83 -3.42 -10.75 -3.30
C HIS A 83 -4.51 -11.81 -3.06
N ARG A 84 -4.97 -11.97 -1.80
CA ARG A 84 -6.05 -12.91 -1.44
C ARG A 84 -7.41 -12.52 -2.03
N ASP A 85 -7.67 -11.23 -2.24
CA ASP A 85 -8.85 -10.77 -3.00
C ASP A 85 -8.69 -10.90 -4.53
N SER A 86 -7.59 -11.53 -4.99
CA SER A 86 -7.31 -11.81 -6.40
C SER A 86 -7.10 -10.56 -7.26
N ALA A 87 -6.41 -9.55 -6.73
CA ALA A 87 -5.95 -8.41 -7.53
C ALA A 87 -5.17 -8.88 -8.77
N GLY A 88 -5.38 -8.25 -9.92
CA GLY A 88 -4.71 -8.61 -11.17
C GLY A 88 -3.23 -8.21 -11.13
N ARG A 89 -2.95 -6.99 -10.68
CA ARG A 89 -1.62 -6.47 -10.37
C ARG A 89 -1.65 -5.68 -9.09
N ILE A 90 -0.56 -5.72 -8.34
CA ILE A 90 -0.33 -4.88 -7.16
C ILE A 90 0.96 -4.12 -7.38
N THR A 91 0.87 -2.80 -7.48
CA THR A 91 2.01 -1.88 -7.54
C THR A 91 2.10 -1.12 -6.22
N ALA A 92 3.16 -1.39 -5.45
CA ALA A 92 3.47 -0.62 -4.26
C ALA A 92 4.09 0.72 -4.66
N VAL A 93 3.43 1.82 -4.30
CA VAL A 93 3.93 3.18 -4.45
C VAL A 93 4.44 3.60 -3.07
N VAL A 94 5.76 3.72 -2.93
CA VAL A 94 6.44 4.02 -1.67
C VAL A 94 7.19 5.36 -1.79
N PRO A 95 6.51 6.52 -1.59
CA PRO A 95 7.12 7.84 -1.79
C PRO A 95 8.33 8.12 -0.89
N TYR A 96 8.29 7.57 0.33
CA TYR A 96 9.41 7.60 1.27
C TYR A 96 9.81 6.16 1.59
N TYR A 97 10.98 5.76 1.10
CA TYR A 97 11.52 4.41 1.25
C TYR A 97 12.49 4.36 2.44
N ALA A 98 11.96 3.95 3.60
CA ALA A 98 12.79 3.69 4.78
C ALA A 98 13.78 2.54 4.51
N TYR A 99 14.88 2.51 5.28
CA TYR A 99 16.02 1.61 5.05
C TYR A 99 16.79 1.82 3.75
N GLY A 100 16.42 2.79 2.91
CA GLY A 100 17.15 3.11 1.68
C GLY A 100 18.60 3.60 1.87
N ARG A 101 19.04 3.83 3.11
CA ARG A 101 20.43 4.20 3.46
C ARG A 101 21.25 3.04 4.02
N THR A 102 20.64 1.85 4.19
CA THR A 102 21.30 0.64 4.71
C THR A 102 21.51 -0.37 3.58
N ASP A 103 21.75 0.12 2.37
CA ASP A 103 21.98 -0.68 1.17
C ASP A 103 23.39 -1.29 1.12
N LYS A 104 24.32 -0.74 1.91
CA LYS A 104 25.72 -1.18 1.98
C LYS A 104 26.07 -1.78 3.32
N LYS A 105 26.99 -2.75 3.24
CA LYS A 105 27.62 -3.39 4.39
C LYS A 105 28.83 -2.57 4.83
N ASP A 106 28.61 -1.66 5.76
CA ASP A 106 29.67 -0.82 6.32
C ASP A 106 30.47 -1.52 7.44
N GLN A 107 29.94 -2.62 7.99
CA GLN A 107 30.57 -3.39 9.08
C GLN A 107 30.45 -4.90 8.88
N PRO A 108 31.42 -5.72 9.35
CA PRO A 108 31.28 -7.17 9.32
C PRO A 108 30.08 -7.61 10.18
N ARG A 109 29.21 -8.45 9.60
CA ARG A 109 27.96 -8.99 10.19
C ARG A 109 26.78 -8.02 10.26
N VAL A 110 26.84 -6.91 9.50
CA VAL A 110 25.71 -6.00 9.21
C VAL A 110 25.46 -5.98 7.71
#